data_AF-A0A1Y6MAD8-F1
#
_entry.id   AF-A0A1Y6MAD8-F1
#
_cell.length_a   1.000
_cell.length_b   1.000
_cell.length_c   1.000
_cell.angle_alpha   90.00
_cell.angle_beta   90.00
_cell.angle_gamma   90.00
#
_symmetry.space_group_name_H-M   'P 1'
#
loop_
_entity.id
_entity.type
_entity.pdbx_description
1 polymer ?
#
loop_
_entity_poly.entity_id
_entity_poly.type
_entity_poly.pdbx_seq_one_letter_code
_entity_poly.pdbx_strand_id
1 'polypeptide(L)'
;MKLIKNIHDIAQLGLAPDIEQALIHNLTEPFDFDIEVTQATWNEINTTLYYIEPSDSDESLSQEDEAAQSMLRFVKNYPEFVDAISDSHLLALAIFTSDGGGCYVFASKLSQTHIVNELKIHLNN
;
A
#
# COMPACT_ATOMS: atom_id res chain seq x y z
N MET A 1 11.29 3.31 -3.84
CA MET A 1 9.94 2.75 -3.66
C MET A 1 9.70 1.66 -4.69
N LYS A 2 8.86 0.66 -4.37
CA LYS A 2 8.43 -0.37 -5.34
C LYS A 2 6.95 -0.24 -5.65
N LEU A 3 6.60 -0.34 -6.93
CA LEU A 3 5.22 -0.43 -7.41
C LEU A 3 4.89 -1.90 -7.71
N ILE A 4 3.82 -2.38 -7.11
CA ILE A 4 3.31 -3.74 -7.23
C ILE A 4 1.92 -3.67 -7.88
N LYS A 5 1.79 -4.33 -9.03
CA LYS A 5 0.51 -4.50 -9.75
C LYS A 5 0.02 -5.94 -9.72
N ASN A 6 0.92 -6.87 -9.42
CA ASN A 6 0.60 -8.27 -9.29
C ASN A 6 0.84 -8.74 -7.85
N ILE A 7 -0.17 -9.32 -7.22
CA ILE A 7 -0.12 -9.79 -5.83
C ILE A 7 0.93 -10.89 -5.65
N HIS A 8 1.17 -11.70 -6.69
CA HIS A 8 2.21 -12.73 -6.67
C HIS A 8 3.63 -12.15 -6.56
N ASP A 9 3.84 -10.88 -6.92
CA ASP A 9 5.14 -10.21 -6.78
C ASP A 9 5.45 -9.83 -5.33
N ILE A 10 4.47 -9.90 -4.41
CA ILE A 10 4.68 -9.62 -2.98
C ILE A 10 5.71 -10.58 -2.38
N ALA A 11 5.71 -11.85 -2.80
CA ALA A 11 6.69 -12.85 -2.35
C ALA A 11 8.14 -12.51 -2.73
N GLN A 12 8.34 -11.58 -3.67
CA GLN A 12 9.67 -11.13 -4.11
C GLN A 12 10.16 -9.90 -3.33
N LEU A 13 9.35 -9.35 -2.43
CA LEU A 13 9.70 -8.16 -1.64
C LEU A 13 10.71 -8.46 -0.53
N GLY A 14 10.94 -9.74 -0.20
CA GLY A 14 11.88 -10.15 0.84
C GLY A 14 11.42 -9.73 2.25
N LEU A 15 10.11 -9.69 2.47
CA LEU A 15 9.51 -9.39 3.77
C LEU A 15 9.67 -10.59 4.71
N ALA A 16 9.51 -10.36 6.01
CA ALA A 16 9.41 -11.46 6.95
C ALA A 16 8.10 -12.25 6.68
N PRO A 17 8.10 -13.59 6.83
CA PRO A 17 6.94 -14.42 6.45
C PRO A 17 5.63 -14.02 7.12
N ASP A 18 5.67 -13.57 8.37
CA ASP A 18 4.52 -13.09 9.13
C ASP A 18 3.94 -11.79 8.54
N ILE A 19 4.82 -10.87 8.12
CA ILE A 19 4.43 -9.60 7.50
C ILE A 19 3.86 -9.84 6.10
N GLU A 20 4.48 -10.73 5.33
CA GLU A 20 4.01 -11.11 4.00
C GLU A 20 2.60 -11.73 4.07
N GLN A 21 2.40 -12.69 4.97
CA GLN A 21 1.10 -13.32 5.17
C GLN A 21 0.04 -12.32 5.62
N ALA A 22 0.39 -11.43 6.55
CA ALA A 22 -0.53 -10.38 7.00
C ALA A 22 -0.90 -9.42 5.86
N LEU A 23 0.07 -9.02 5.04
CA LEU A 23 -0.18 -8.17 3.87
C LEU A 23 -1.11 -8.87 2.87
N ILE A 24 -0.80 -10.09 2.45
CA ILE A 24 -1.64 -10.84 1.51
C ILE A 24 -3.06 -11.01 2.08
N HIS A 25 -3.17 -11.41 3.36
CA HIS A 25 -4.46 -11.57 4.02
C HIS A 25 -5.31 -10.28 3.97
N ASN A 26 -4.73 -9.12 4.26
CA ASN A 26 -5.46 -7.85 4.22
C ASN A 26 -5.85 -7.44 2.79
N LEU A 27 -4.99 -7.70 1.80
CA LEU A 27 -5.29 -7.34 0.40
C LEU A 27 -6.37 -8.23 -0.21
N THR A 28 -6.48 -9.50 0.25
CA THR A 28 -7.46 -10.47 -0.27
C THR A 28 -8.74 -10.57 0.57
N GLU A 29 -8.78 -10.00 1.78
CA GLU A 29 -9.95 -10.01 2.67
C GLU A 29 -11.24 -9.54 1.98
N PRO A 30 -11.27 -8.46 1.17
CA PRO A 30 -12.48 -8.04 0.48
C PRO A 30 -12.97 -9.01 -0.62
N PHE A 31 -12.16 -10.02 -0.96
CA PHE A 31 -12.34 -10.93 -2.09
C PHE A 31 -12.35 -12.40 -1.64
N ASP A 32 -12.94 -12.67 -0.48
CA ASP A 32 -13.05 -14.01 0.12
C ASP A 32 -11.70 -14.72 0.30
N PHE A 33 -10.63 -13.94 0.48
CA PHE A 33 -9.25 -14.41 0.60
C PHE A 33 -8.71 -15.14 -0.64
N ASP A 34 -9.34 -14.97 -1.81
CA ASP A 34 -8.92 -15.58 -3.06
C ASP A 34 -7.96 -14.66 -3.84
N ILE A 35 -6.71 -15.11 -4.00
CA ILE A 35 -5.65 -14.37 -4.68
C ILE A 35 -5.97 -14.13 -6.16
N GLU A 36 -6.55 -15.12 -6.84
CA GLU A 36 -6.83 -15.03 -8.28
C GLU A 36 -7.99 -14.08 -8.54
N VAL A 37 -9.03 -14.11 -7.70
CA VAL A 37 -10.13 -13.12 -7.74
C VAL A 37 -9.59 -11.72 -7.44
N THR A 38 -8.79 -11.57 -6.38
CA THR A 38 -8.20 -10.27 -6.02
C THR A 38 -7.36 -9.72 -7.18
N GLN A 39 -6.51 -10.54 -7.79
CA GLN A 39 -5.69 -10.13 -8.93
C GLN A 39 -6.53 -9.76 -10.16
N ALA A 40 -7.57 -10.54 -10.46
CA ALA A 40 -8.48 -10.26 -11.57
C ALA A 40 -9.17 -8.90 -11.37
N THR A 41 -9.67 -8.63 -10.16
CA THR A 41 -10.28 -7.35 -9.83
C THR A 41 -9.26 -6.22 -9.90
N TRP A 42 -8.05 -6.36 -9.35
CA TRP A 42 -7.02 -5.33 -9.45
C TRP A 42 -6.71 -4.94 -10.89
N ASN A 43 -6.69 -5.91 -11.81
CA ASN A 43 -6.51 -5.66 -13.23
C ASN A 43 -7.71 -4.91 -13.86
N GLU A 44 -8.93 -5.21 -13.43
CA GLU A 44 -10.15 -4.57 -13.93
C GLU A 44 -10.25 -3.10 -13.51
N ILE A 45 -10.02 -2.82 -12.22
CA ILE A 45 -10.15 -1.47 -11.64
C ILE A 45 -8.81 -0.73 -11.49
N ASN A 46 -7.75 -1.24 -12.11
CA ASN A 46 -6.39 -0.67 -12.10
C ASN A 46 -5.84 -0.38 -10.69
N THR A 47 -6.13 -1.26 -9.74
CA THR A 47 -5.63 -1.13 -8.37
C THR A 47 -4.16 -1.48 -8.28
N THR A 48 -3.42 -0.74 -7.45
CA THR A 48 -1.98 -0.92 -7.29
C THR A 48 -1.54 -0.82 -5.84
N LEU A 49 -0.36 -1.33 -5.53
CA LEU A 49 0.28 -1.24 -4.22
C LEU A 49 1.64 -0.56 -4.35
N TYR A 50 1.87 0.46 -3.55
CA TYR A 50 3.15 1.11 -3.36
C TYR A 50 3.79 0.63 -2.07
N TYR A 51 4.96 0.00 -2.16
CA TYR A 51 5.77 -0.36 -1.01
C TYR A 51 6.86 0.69 -0.81
N ILE A 52 6.76 1.43 0.31
CA ILE A 52 7.79 2.36 0.76
C ILE A 52 8.82 1.54 1.54
N GLU A 53 9.98 1.36 0.95
CA GLU A 53 11.04 0.53 1.51
C GLU A 53 11.68 1.24 2.73
N PRO A 54 12.24 0.50 3.70
CA PRO A 54 12.94 1.11 4.83
C PRO A 54 14.10 2.03 4.44
N SER A 55 14.68 1.85 3.25
CA SER A 55 15.73 2.69 2.68
C SER A 55 15.23 3.92 1.94
N ASP A 56 13.91 4.04 1.70
CA ASP A 56 13.35 5.21 1.05
C ASP A 56 13.38 6.44 1.98
N SER A 57 13.61 7.59 1.37
CA SER A 57 13.61 8.91 2.02
C SER A 57 12.67 9.84 1.26
N ASP A 58 12.31 10.97 1.85
CA ASP A 58 11.49 11.97 1.13
C ASP A 58 12.18 12.48 -0.14
N GLU A 59 13.52 12.53 -0.14
CA GLU A 59 14.31 12.87 -1.33
C GLU A 59 14.12 11.80 -2.41
N SER A 60 14.26 10.51 -2.09
CA SER A 60 14.08 9.45 -3.10
C SER A 60 12.65 9.40 -3.63
N LEU A 61 11.65 9.55 -2.76
CA LEU A 61 10.23 9.61 -3.15
C LEU A 61 9.93 10.83 -4.04
N SER A 62 10.65 11.94 -3.86
CA SER A 62 10.49 13.13 -4.71
C SER A 62 11.04 12.98 -6.13
N GLN A 63 11.87 11.95 -6.38
CA GLN A 63 12.43 11.64 -7.70
C GLN A 63 11.59 10.62 -8.48
N GLU A 64 10.55 10.05 -7.87
CA GLU A 64 9.58 9.19 -8.56
C GLU A 64 8.81 9.99 -9.63
N ASP A 65 8.18 9.31 -10.58
CA ASP A 65 7.42 10.00 -11.62
C ASP A 65 6.18 10.74 -11.08
N GLU A 66 5.65 11.68 -11.87
CA GLU A 66 4.52 12.53 -11.46
C GLU A 66 3.26 11.70 -11.13
N ALA A 67 3.08 10.54 -11.76
CA ALA A 67 1.94 9.67 -11.51
C ALA A 67 2.05 9.05 -10.12
N ALA A 68 3.20 8.48 -9.78
CA ALA A 68 3.51 7.96 -8.46
C ALA A 68 3.39 9.05 -7.38
N GLN A 69 3.98 10.22 -7.59
CA GLN A 69 3.88 11.33 -6.64
C GLN A 69 2.42 11.79 -6.43
N SER A 70 1.62 11.79 -7.49
CA SER A 70 0.19 12.12 -7.40
C SER A 70 -0.59 11.08 -6.59
N MET A 71 -0.32 9.79 -6.79
CA MET A 71 -0.94 8.71 -5.99
C MET A 71 -0.55 8.79 -4.52
N LEU A 72 0.74 8.98 -4.23
CA LEU A 72 1.24 9.15 -2.86
C LEU A 72 0.60 10.37 -2.17
N ARG A 73 0.48 11.50 -2.88
CA ARG A 73 -0.22 12.69 -2.34
C ARG A 73 -1.70 12.41 -2.10
N PHE A 74 -2.36 11.63 -2.96
CA PHE A 74 -3.77 11.30 -2.80
C PHE A 74 -3.99 10.45 -1.54
N VAL A 75 -3.28 9.32 -1.42
CA VAL A 75 -3.38 8.41 -0.25
C VAL A 75 -3.06 9.13 1.05
N LYS A 76 -2.06 10.02 1.02
CA LYS A 76 -1.69 10.82 2.19
C LYS A 76 -2.81 11.75 2.66
N ASN A 77 -3.51 12.39 1.73
CA ASN A 77 -4.47 13.44 2.06
C ASN A 77 -5.91 12.91 2.24
N TYR A 78 -6.24 11.82 1.56
CA TYR A 78 -7.58 11.23 1.52
C TYR A 78 -7.49 9.71 1.64
N PRO A 79 -6.95 9.16 2.75
CA PRO A 79 -7.02 7.72 2.95
C PRO A 79 -8.45 7.31 3.28
N GLU A 80 -8.96 6.30 2.58
CA GLU A 80 -10.21 5.62 2.90
C GLU A 80 -10.05 4.77 4.17
N PHE A 81 -8.88 4.18 4.35
CA PHE A 81 -8.55 3.32 5.48
C PHE A 81 -7.05 3.31 5.74
N VAL A 82 -6.66 3.27 7.02
CA VAL A 82 -5.28 3.05 7.45
C VAL A 82 -5.28 2.13 8.65
N ASP A 83 -4.55 1.02 8.57
CA ASP A 83 -4.49 0.05 9.67
C ASP A 83 -3.12 -0.57 9.86
N ALA A 84 -2.90 -1.06 11.08
CA ALA A 84 -1.73 -1.75 11.53
C ALA A 84 -1.86 -3.24 11.21
N ILE A 85 -1.42 -3.64 10.02
CA ILE A 85 -1.42 -5.06 9.62
C ILE A 85 -0.41 -5.91 10.40
N SER A 86 0.56 -5.27 11.09
CA SER A 86 1.42 -5.89 12.09
C SER A 86 1.86 -4.86 13.12
N ASP A 87 2.61 -5.28 14.15
CA ASP A 87 3.20 -4.34 15.11
C ASP A 87 4.13 -3.33 14.44
N SER A 88 4.78 -3.71 13.34
CA SER A 88 5.86 -2.96 12.69
C SER A 88 5.46 -2.28 11.38
N HIS A 89 4.33 -2.64 10.77
CA HIS A 89 3.92 -2.14 9.46
C HIS A 89 2.48 -1.64 9.45
N LEU A 90 2.23 -0.68 8.56
CA LEU A 90 0.90 -0.17 8.26
C LEU A 90 0.55 -0.42 6.80
N LEU A 91 -0.75 -0.49 6.55
CA LEU A 91 -1.35 -0.50 5.22
C LEU A 91 -2.36 0.63 5.16
N ALA A 92 -2.25 1.48 4.15
CA ALA A 92 -3.26 2.47 3.82
C ALA A 92 -3.88 2.15 2.47
N LEU A 93 -5.16 2.46 2.31
CA LEU A 93 -5.87 2.40 1.04
C LEU A 93 -6.42 3.78 0.76
N ALA A 94 -6.29 4.22 -0.50
CA ALA A 94 -7.17 5.24 -1.02
C ALA A 94 -7.88 4.82 -2.31
N ILE A 95 -9.14 5.21 -2.45
CA ILE A 95 -10.01 4.91 -3.58
C ILE A 95 -10.29 6.22 -4.30
N PHE A 96 -9.95 6.30 -5.59
CA PHE A 96 -10.09 7.55 -6.37
C PHE A 96 -11.05 7.40 -7.56
N THR A 97 -11.50 6.19 -7.88
CA THR A 97 -12.49 5.95 -8.92
C THR A 97 -13.79 5.39 -8.36
N SER A 98 -14.90 5.67 -9.05
CA SER A 98 -16.24 5.26 -8.64
C SER A 98 -16.51 3.75 -8.77
N ASP A 99 -15.69 3.04 -9.54
CA ASP A 99 -15.71 1.59 -9.69
C ASP A 99 -14.88 0.87 -8.61
N GLY A 100 -14.30 1.60 -7.65
CA GLY A 100 -13.53 1.05 -6.53
C GLY A 100 -12.03 0.97 -6.77
N GLY A 101 -11.55 1.43 -7.94
CA GLY A 101 -10.12 1.57 -8.25
C GLY A 101 -9.40 2.53 -7.29
N GLY A 102 -8.27 2.05 -6.80
CA GLY A 102 -7.52 2.72 -5.75
C GLY A 102 -6.03 2.40 -5.76
N CYS A 103 -5.34 2.88 -4.74
CA CYS A 103 -3.98 2.48 -4.47
C CYS A 103 -3.76 2.24 -2.99
N TYR A 104 -3.03 1.16 -2.72
CA TYR A 104 -2.53 0.82 -1.41
C TYR A 104 -1.15 1.43 -1.20
N VAL A 105 -0.85 1.85 0.03
CA VAL A 105 0.49 2.19 0.49
C VAL A 105 0.84 1.30 1.67
N PHE A 106 1.89 0.50 1.51
CA PHE A 106 2.44 -0.35 2.55
C PHE A 106 3.79 0.17 2.98
N ALA A 107 4.01 0.28 4.29
CA ALA A 107 5.26 0.83 4.83
C ALA A 107 5.53 0.35 6.25
N SER A 108 6.81 0.36 6.63
CA SER A 108 7.19 0.22 8.04
C SER A 108 6.75 1.45 8.85
N LYS A 109 6.18 1.23 10.03
CA LYS A 109 5.86 2.29 11.01
C LYS A 109 7.12 3.01 11.51
N LEU A 110 8.31 2.45 11.32
CA LEU A 110 9.57 3.10 11.68
C LEU A 110 10.07 4.07 10.61
N SER A 111 9.51 4.02 9.39
CA SER A 111 9.87 4.98 8.34
C SER A 111 9.61 6.41 8.79
N GLN A 112 10.56 7.29 8.45
CA GLN A 112 10.54 8.71 8.79
C GLN A 112 10.04 9.58 7.63
N THR A 113 9.65 8.97 6.51
CA THR A 113 9.12 9.73 5.37
C THR A 113 7.85 10.47 5.77
N HIS A 114 7.65 11.66 5.19
CA HIS A 114 6.53 12.52 5.50
C HIS A 114 5.19 11.81 5.27
N ILE A 115 5.04 11.09 4.15
CA ILE A 115 3.81 10.32 3.88
C ILE A 115 3.50 9.30 4.97
N VAL A 116 4.50 8.53 5.42
CA VAL A 116 4.28 7.50 6.45
C VAL A 116 3.94 8.14 7.78
N ASN A 117 4.54 9.30 8.11
CA ASN A 117 4.19 10.03 9.31
C ASN A 117 2.75 10.57 9.28
N GLU A 118 2.27 11.08 8.15
CA GLU A 118 0.86 11.49 8.01
C GLU A 118 -0.08 10.30 8.14
N LEU A 119 0.20 9.18 7.47
CA LEU A 119 -0.64 7.97 7.55
C LEU A 119 -0.76 7.43 8.98
N LYS A 120 0.31 7.50 9.79
CA LYS A 120 0.26 7.09 11.21
C LYS A 120 -0.77 7.87 12.03
N ILE A 121 -1.09 9.11 11.67
CA ILE A 121 -2.10 9.91 12.37
C ILE A 121 -3.48 9.25 12.25
N HIS A 122 -3.72 8.49 11.18
CA HIS A 122 -4.99 7.82 10.90
C HIS A 122 -5.13 6.44 11.56
N LEU A 123 -4.05 5.84 12.11
CA LEU A 123 -4.05 4.48 12.68
C LEU A 123 -4.97 4.26 13.91
N ASN A 124 -5.54 5.33 14.48
CA ASN A 124 -6.33 5.27 15.73
C ASN A 124 -7.68 6.00 15.63
N ASN A 125 -8.17 6.29 14.42
CA ASN A 125 -9.49 6.87 14.19
C ASN A 125 -10.50 5.79 13.82
#